data_AF-A0A2G4FTN7-F1
#
_entry.id   AF-A0A2G4FTN7-F1
#
_cell.length_a   1.000
_cell.length_b   1.000
_cell.length_c   1.000
_cell.angle_alpha   90.00
_cell.angle_beta   90.00
_cell.angle_gamma   90.00
#
_symmetry.space_group_name_H-M   'P 1'
#
loop_
_entity.id
_entity.type
_entity.pdbx_description
1 polymer ?
#
loop_
_entity_poly.entity_id
_entity_poly.type
_entity_poly.pdbx_seq_one_letter_code
_entity_poly.pdbx_strand_id
1 'polypeptide(L)'
;MVIAALLALMVAPLVADTSHCEAAARFLRNERHMVVEVEVDTIDDWRTQKRVPGCRITAAGSTEIGVGPEAVRFYELLRTAKWLRTPEPRDSPNEGSLRFRWEQADCLFNINAEALLGTDAELRVNDTLRVPSGQARYQIFVMCMPAMPAAPR
;
A
#
# COMPACT_ATOMS: atom_id res chain seq x y z
N MET A 1 22.55 -6.18 54.86
CA MET A 1 22.63 -5.42 53.60
C MET A 1 21.69 -6.08 52.61
N VAL A 2 20.54 -5.48 52.31
CA VAL A 2 19.59 -6.00 51.31
C VAL A 2 19.75 -5.12 50.07
N ILE A 3 20.30 -5.69 49.01
CA ILE A 3 20.43 -5.03 47.71
C ILE A 3 19.06 -5.09 47.04
N ALA A 4 18.34 -3.97 47.04
CA ALA A 4 17.14 -3.80 46.25
C ALA A 4 17.53 -3.58 44.78
N ALA A 5 17.36 -4.61 43.95
CA ALA A 5 17.53 -4.49 42.51
C ALA A 5 16.33 -3.73 41.92
N LEU A 6 16.56 -2.51 41.45
CA LEU A 6 15.62 -1.80 40.59
C LEU A 6 15.52 -2.52 39.24
N LEU A 7 14.39 -3.18 38.97
CA LEU A 7 14.01 -3.52 37.60
C LEU A 7 13.54 -2.24 36.89
N ALA A 8 14.40 -1.68 36.05
CA ALA A 8 13.97 -0.73 35.05
C ALA A 8 13.15 -1.49 33.99
N LEU A 9 11.82 -1.30 33.98
CA LEU A 9 10.99 -1.68 32.85
C LEU A 9 11.42 -0.84 31.64
N MET A 10 12.18 -1.45 30.74
CA MET A 10 12.39 -0.90 29.40
C MET A 10 11.04 -0.94 28.68
N VAL A 11 10.34 0.20 28.66
CA VAL A 11 9.24 0.42 27.73
C VAL A 11 9.89 0.54 26.36
N ALA A 12 9.98 -0.58 25.62
CA ALA A 12 10.35 -0.53 24.22
C ALA A 12 9.32 0.38 23.52
N PRO A 13 9.76 1.32 22.66
CA PRO A 13 8.81 2.05 21.84
C PRO A 13 8.02 1.01 21.04
N LEU A 14 6.69 1.13 21.05
CA LEU A 14 5.83 0.37 20.16
C LEU A 14 6.25 0.79 18.74
N VAL A 15 7.16 0.05 18.12
CA VAL A 15 7.51 0.28 16.72
C VAL A 15 6.24 -0.04 15.96
N ALA A 16 5.67 1.00 15.38
CA ALA A 16 4.41 0.89 14.68
C ALA A 16 4.63 -0.05 13.48
N ASP A 17 3.91 -1.17 13.45
CA ASP A 17 4.19 -2.30 12.57
C ASP A 17 3.73 -2.03 11.13
N THR A 18 4.68 -1.98 10.21
CA THR A 18 4.44 -1.84 8.76
C THR A 18 4.76 -3.10 7.96
N SER A 19 4.97 -4.24 8.62
CA SER A 19 5.43 -5.49 8.00
C SER A 19 4.55 -5.91 6.81
N HIS A 20 3.23 -5.72 6.91
CA HIS A 20 2.28 -6.01 5.82
C HIS A 20 2.53 -5.20 4.53
N CYS A 21 3.18 -4.04 4.61
CA CYS A 21 3.46 -3.19 3.45
C CYS A 21 4.80 -3.51 2.79
N GLU A 22 5.68 -4.27 3.44
CA GLU A 22 7.06 -4.40 2.96
C GLU A 22 7.15 -4.98 1.55
N ALA A 23 6.37 -6.03 1.25
CA ALA A 23 6.37 -6.64 -0.07
C ALA A 23 5.88 -5.66 -1.16
N ALA A 24 4.78 -4.95 -0.89
CA ALA A 24 4.23 -3.96 -1.82
C ALA A 24 5.18 -2.77 -1.99
N ALA A 25 5.79 -2.28 -0.90
CA ALA A 25 6.75 -1.18 -0.95
C ALA A 25 8.02 -1.57 -1.72
N ARG A 26 8.55 -2.78 -1.52
CA ARG A 26 9.67 -3.32 -2.31
C ARG A 26 9.32 -3.41 -3.79
N PHE A 27 8.15 -3.93 -4.13
CA PHE A 27 7.69 -4.00 -5.52
C PHE A 27 7.61 -2.61 -6.15
N LEU A 28 6.99 -1.64 -5.47
CA LEU A 28 6.86 -0.27 -5.98
C LEU A 28 8.21 0.45 -6.12
N ARG A 29 9.13 0.28 -5.17
CA ARG A 29 10.46 0.90 -5.23
C ARG A 29 11.37 0.24 -6.28
N ASN A 30 11.45 -1.08 -6.26
CA ASN A 30 12.51 -1.79 -6.98
C ASN A 30 12.09 -2.19 -8.38
N GLU A 31 10.85 -2.67 -8.55
CA GLU A 31 10.33 -3.13 -9.85
C GLU A 31 9.66 -1.99 -10.62
N ARG A 32 9.09 -1.01 -9.90
CA ARG A 32 8.38 0.12 -10.52
C ARG A 32 9.13 1.43 -10.47
N HIS A 33 10.27 1.49 -9.78
CA HIS A 33 11.11 2.69 -9.65
C HIS A 33 10.34 3.94 -9.17
N MET A 34 9.35 3.73 -8.30
CA MET A 34 8.52 4.81 -7.76
C MET A 34 9.16 5.42 -6.52
N VAL A 35 8.81 6.68 -6.24
CA VAL A 35 9.03 7.28 -4.92
C VAL A 35 7.95 6.75 -3.99
N VAL A 36 8.33 6.25 -2.80
CA VAL A 36 7.44 5.47 -1.93
C VAL A 36 7.61 5.87 -0.47
N GLU A 37 6.51 6.30 0.14
CA GLU A 37 6.35 6.56 1.56
C GLU A 37 5.48 5.48 2.19
N VAL A 38 5.88 4.97 3.37
CA VAL A 38 5.14 3.94 4.11
C VAL A 38 4.79 4.50 5.48
N GLU A 39 3.52 4.42 5.83
CA GLU A 39 2.99 4.92 7.10
C GLU A 39 2.17 3.83 7.76
N VAL A 40 2.11 3.86 9.08
CA VAL A 40 1.18 3.01 9.84
C VAL A 40 -0.22 3.54 9.64
N ASP A 41 -1.18 2.64 9.51
CA ASP A 41 -2.57 3.01 9.29
C ASP A 41 -3.52 2.08 10.05
N THR A 42 -4.77 2.51 10.16
CA THR A 42 -5.88 1.69 10.60
C THR A 42 -6.93 1.67 9.50
N ILE A 43 -7.10 0.52 8.87
CA ILE A 43 -7.92 0.35 7.68
C ILE A 43 -9.35 0.03 8.09
N ASP A 44 -10.32 0.79 7.59
CA ASP A 44 -11.74 0.41 7.66
C ASP A 44 -12.02 -0.72 6.66
N ASP A 45 -12.00 -1.96 7.15
CA ASP A 45 -12.31 -3.14 6.34
C ASP A 45 -13.83 -3.30 6.24
N TRP A 46 -14.37 -2.90 5.09
CA TRP A 46 -15.82 -2.97 4.83
C TRP A 46 -16.37 -4.40 4.92
N ARG A 47 -15.55 -5.43 4.71
CA ARG A 47 -16.02 -6.83 4.74
C ARG A 47 -16.37 -7.30 6.14
N THR A 48 -15.53 -6.92 7.11
CA THR A 48 -15.74 -7.26 8.52
C THR A 48 -16.45 -6.14 9.30
N GLN A 49 -16.63 -4.96 8.69
CA GLN A 49 -17.14 -3.75 9.34
C GLN A 49 -16.29 -3.36 10.56
N LYS A 50 -14.98 -3.61 10.46
CA LYS A 50 -14.01 -3.36 11.54
C LYS A 50 -12.85 -2.53 11.04
N ARG A 51 -12.31 -1.76 11.99
CA ARG A 51 -11.03 -1.10 11.86
C ARG A 51 -9.92 -2.10 12.19
N VAL A 52 -9.05 -2.39 11.23
CA VAL A 52 -7.95 -3.34 11.38
C VAL A 52 -6.62 -2.61 11.36
N PRO A 53 -5.67 -2.96 12.25
CA PRO A 53 -4.30 -2.48 12.15
C PRO A 53 -3.71 -2.89 10.80
N GLY A 54 -2.99 -1.97 10.19
CA GLY A 54 -2.30 -2.21 8.93
C GLY A 54 -1.34 -1.08 8.63
N CYS A 55 -1.11 -0.86 7.36
CA CYS A 55 -0.22 0.18 6.89
C CYS A 55 -0.66 0.68 5.53
N ARG A 56 -0.23 1.90 5.22
CA ARG A 56 -0.52 2.58 3.97
C ARG A 56 0.77 2.89 3.25
N ILE A 57 0.72 2.76 1.93
CA ILE A 57 1.77 3.21 1.03
C ILE A 57 1.21 4.36 0.19
N THR A 58 1.95 5.46 0.15
CA THR A 58 1.75 6.53 -0.82
C THR A 58 2.93 6.50 -1.78
N ALA A 59 2.66 6.32 -3.07
CA ALA A 59 3.71 6.22 -4.08
C ALA A 59 3.42 7.08 -5.30
N ALA A 60 4.47 7.70 -5.84
CA ALA A 60 4.40 8.52 -7.05
C ALA A 60 5.36 7.98 -8.13
N GLY A 61 4.87 7.92 -9.37
CA GLY A 61 5.64 7.52 -10.54
C GLY A 61 5.28 8.33 -11.78
N SER A 62 5.95 8.05 -12.89
CA SER A 62 5.67 8.66 -14.19
C SER A 62 5.57 7.62 -15.29
N THR A 63 4.81 7.92 -16.33
CA THR A 63 4.55 7.00 -17.44
C THR A 63 4.48 7.71 -18.78
N GLU A 64 4.95 7.05 -19.84
CA GLU A 64 4.90 7.52 -21.24
C GLU A 64 3.60 7.11 -21.95
N ILE A 65 2.89 6.11 -21.41
CA ILE A 65 1.73 5.49 -22.06
C ILE A 65 0.39 6.03 -21.55
N GLY A 66 0.43 7.01 -20.65
CA GLY A 66 -0.75 7.54 -19.95
C GLY A 66 -1.24 6.63 -18.82
N VAL A 67 -2.04 7.19 -17.92
CA VAL A 67 -2.37 6.56 -16.64
C VAL A 67 -3.29 5.34 -16.78
N GLY A 68 -4.25 5.37 -17.71
CA GLY A 68 -5.16 4.24 -17.95
C GLY A 68 -4.43 2.97 -18.41
N PRO A 69 -3.65 3.03 -19.51
CA PRO A 69 -2.80 1.92 -19.93
C PRO A 69 -1.78 1.50 -18.87
N GLU A 70 -1.22 2.46 -18.13
CA GLU A 70 -0.32 2.18 -17.00
C GLU A 70 -1.00 1.37 -15.90
N ALA A 71 -2.26 1.67 -15.56
CA ALA A 71 -3.01 0.95 -14.54
C ALA A 71 -3.21 -0.52 -14.92
N VAL A 72 -3.57 -0.77 -16.19
CA VAL A 72 -3.68 -2.14 -16.73
C VAL A 72 -2.33 -2.86 -16.63
N ARG A 73 -1.26 -2.23 -17.12
CA ARG A 73 0.11 -2.76 -17.07
C ARG A 73 0.53 -3.08 -15.64
N PHE A 74 0.24 -2.21 -14.68
CA PHE A 74 0.57 -2.41 -13.27
C PHE A 74 -0.07 -3.67 -12.70
N TYR A 75 -1.36 -3.89 -12.93
CA TYR A 75 -2.05 -5.08 -12.43
C TYR A 75 -1.58 -6.38 -13.10
N GLU A 76 -1.16 -6.32 -14.36
CA GLU A 76 -0.51 -7.45 -15.03
C GLU A 76 0.87 -7.77 -14.45
N LEU A 77 1.65 -6.74 -14.10
CA LEU A 77 2.95 -6.91 -13.45
C LEU A 77 2.81 -7.54 -12.06
N LEU A 78 1.81 -7.16 -11.26
CA LEU A 78 1.53 -7.83 -9.99
C LEU A 78 1.26 -9.33 -10.19
N ARG A 79 0.42 -9.70 -11.16
CA ARG A 79 0.13 -11.12 -11.48
C ARG A 79 1.39 -11.85 -11.94
N THR A 80 2.21 -11.23 -12.78
CA THR A 80 3.48 -11.79 -13.26
C THR A 80 4.45 -12.01 -12.11
N ALA A 81 4.50 -11.07 -11.17
CA ALA A 81 5.26 -11.14 -9.93
C ALA A 81 4.67 -12.13 -8.90
N LYS A 82 3.64 -12.92 -9.26
CA LYS A 82 3.01 -13.96 -8.43
C LYS A 82 2.17 -13.46 -7.26
N TRP A 83 1.80 -12.17 -7.27
CA TRP A 83 0.74 -11.71 -6.37
C TRP A 83 -0.59 -12.36 -6.75
N LEU A 84 -1.31 -12.88 -5.76
CA LEU A 84 -2.58 -13.56 -5.98
C LEU A 84 -3.71 -12.54 -5.96
N ARG A 85 -4.48 -12.40 -7.06
CA ARG A 85 -5.70 -11.58 -7.05
C ARG A 85 -6.73 -12.24 -6.12
N THR A 86 -7.26 -11.48 -5.17
CA THR A 86 -8.28 -11.94 -4.22
C THR A 86 -9.58 -11.14 -4.42
N PRO A 87 -10.39 -11.46 -5.45
CA PRO A 87 -11.64 -10.72 -5.71
C PRO A 87 -12.65 -10.96 -4.59
N GLU A 88 -13.45 -9.94 -4.26
CA GLU A 88 -14.62 -10.11 -3.40
C GLU A 88 -15.88 -10.35 -4.24
N PRO A 89 -16.88 -11.11 -3.73
CA PRO A 89 -18.12 -11.34 -4.47
C PRO A 89 -18.92 -10.08 -4.82
N ARG A 90 -18.64 -8.97 -4.14
CA ARG A 90 -19.28 -7.67 -4.35
C ARG A 90 -18.40 -6.66 -5.09
N ASP A 91 -17.19 -7.05 -5.51
CA ASP A 91 -16.33 -6.19 -6.33
C ASP A 91 -17.08 -5.79 -7.61
N SER A 92 -16.93 -4.52 -8.02
CA SER A 92 -17.50 -4.05 -9.28
C SER A 92 -16.74 -4.67 -10.46
N PRO A 93 -17.41 -5.05 -11.56
CA PRO A 93 -16.72 -5.60 -12.74
C PRO A 93 -15.68 -4.64 -13.33
N ASN A 94 -15.83 -3.33 -13.10
CA ASN A 94 -14.93 -2.28 -13.60
C ASN A 94 -14.24 -1.54 -12.43
N GLU A 95 -13.99 -2.21 -11.31
CA GLU A 95 -13.39 -1.58 -10.15
C GLU A 95 -11.96 -1.10 -10.43
N GLY A 96 -11.70 0.19 -10.21
CA GLY A 96 -10.37 0.79 -10.40
C GLY A 96 -9.37 0.44 -9.30
N SER A 97 -9.84 -0.09 -8.18
CA SER A 97 -9.01 -0.54 -7.06
C SER A 97 -9.10 -2.04 -6.89
N LEU A 98 -7.96 -2.73 -6.95
CA LEU A 98 -7.93 -4.19 -6.92
C LEU A 98 -7.08 -4.71 -5.77
N ARG A 99 -7.60 -5.75 -5.11
CA ARG A 99 -6.93 -6.40 -3.98
C ARG A 99 -6.08 -7.59 -4.41
N PHE A 100 -4.84 -7.60 -3.96
CA PHE A 100 -3.90 -8.69 -4.17
C PHE A 100 -3.30 -9.15 -2.86
N ARG A 101 -3.00 -10.44 -2.79
CA ARG A 101 -2.37 -11.09 -1.64
C ARG A 101 -0.91 -11.39 -1.93
N TRP A 102 -0.07 -11.10 -0.95
CA TRP A 102 1.28 -11.63 -0.82
C TRP A 102 1.41 -12.30 0.54
N GLU A 103 1.64 -13.61 0.55
CA GLU A 103 1.73 -14.40 1.79
C GLU A 103 0.53 -14.12 2.73
N GLN A 104 0.79 -13.50 3.89
CA GLN A 104 -0.18 -13.20 4.94
C GLN A 104 -0.69 -11.75 4.91
N ALA A 105 -0.46 -11.01 3.81
CA ALA A 105 -0.94 -9.63 3.66
C ALA A 105 -1.89 -9.52 2.45
N ASP A 106 -3.07 -8.94 2.68
CA ASP A 106 -3.94 -8.45 1.61
C ASP A 106 -3.68 -6.94 1.42
N CYS A 107 -3.34 -6.55 0.20
CA CYS A 107 -3.08 -5.17 -0.18
C CYS A 107 -4.09 -4.71 -1.23
N LEU A 108 -4.83 -3.64 -0.93
CA LEU A 108 -5.71 -2.97 -1.88
C LEU A 108 -4.93 -1.89 -2.61
N PHE A 109 -4.75 -2.03 -3.92
CA PHE A 109 -4.04 -1.08 -4.76
C PHE A 109 -5.02 -0.15 -5.45
N ASN A 110 -4.74 1.15 -5.44
CA ASN A 110 -5.53 2.18 -6.11
C ASN A 110 -4.61 3.07 -6.94
N ILE A 111 -4.91 3.24 -8.22
CA ILE A 111 -4.06 3.95 -9.19
C ILE A 111 -4.79 5.21 -9.64
N ASN A 112 -4.17 6.38 -9.43
CA ASN A 112 -4.81 7.67 -9.68
C ASN A 112 -3.94 8.55 -10.58
N ALA A 113 -4.59 9.30 -11.47
CA ALA A 113 -3.88 10.28 -12.29
C ALA A 113 -3.47 11.52 -11.49
N GLU A 114 -4.23 11.84 -10.44
CA GLU A 114 -4.06 13.03 -9.62
C GLU A 114 -3.71 12.67 -8.18
N ALA A 115 -3.15 13.65 -7.47
CA ALA A 115 -3.04 13.62 -6.02
C ALA A 115 -4.44 13.84 -5.43
N LEU A 116 -4.91 12.92 -4.58
CA LEU A 116 -6.29 12.89 -4.09
C LEU A 116 -6.39 12.87 -2.56
N LEU A 117 -5.30 12.57 -1.84
CA LEU A 117 -5.37 12.34 -0.39
C LEU A 117 -5.15 13.60 0.45
N GLY A 118 -4.45 14.60 -0.07
CA GLY A 118 -4.11 15.83 0.65
C GLY A 118 -3.23 15.59 1.88
N THR A 119 -2.42 14.52 1.89
CA THR A 119 -1.58 14.14 3.02
C THR A 119 -0.14 14.62 2.88
N ASP A 120 0.59 14.75 3.99
CA ASP A 120 2.01 15.10 3.96
C ASP A 120 2.85 14.07 3.18
N ALA A 121 2.50 12.78 3.25
CA ALA A 121 3.17 11.75 2.46
C ALA A 121 2.96 11.96 0.96
N GLU A 122 1.75 12.32 0.54
CA GLU A 122 1.45 12.66 -0.84
C GLU A 122 2.23 13.89 -1.31
N LEU A 123 2.36 14.91 -0.48
CA LEU A 123 3.23 16.07 -0.77
C LEU A 123 4.70 15.64 -0.96
N ARG A 124 5.26 14.88 -0.01
CA ARG A 124 6.68 14.45 -0.04
C ARG A 124 7.02 13.61 -1.28
N VAL A 125 6.17 12.65 -1.66
CA VAL A 125 6.45 11.84 -2.86
C VAL A 125 6.37 12.67 -4.13
N ASN A 126 5.45 13.64 -4.18
CA ASN A 126 5.26 14.51 -5.33
C ASN A 126 6.36 15.56 -5.52
N ASP A 127 6.88 16.08 -4.42
CA ASP A 127 8.01 17.02 -4.43
C ASP A 127 9.32 16.30 -4.82
N THR A 128 9.45 15.04 -4.45
CA THR A 128 10.63 14.22 -4.76
C THR A 128 10.61 13.70 -6.19
N LEU A 129 9.44 13.34 -6.73
CA LEU A 129 9.32 12.77 -8.07
C LEU A 129 9.64 13.81 -9.15
N ARG A 130 10.74 13.58 -9.88
CA ARG A 130 11.05 14.29 -11.13
C ARG A 130 10.34 13.61 -12.29
N VAL A 131 9.49 14.34 -13.01
CA VAL A 131 8.76 13.83 -14.18
C VAL A 131 9.53 14.20 -15.44
N PRO A 132 10.03 13.23 -16.23
CA PRO A 132 10.68 13.51 -17.51
C PRO A 132 9.72 14.18 -18.51
N SER A 133 10.29 14.92 -19.47
CA SER A 133 9.50 15.52 -20.55
C SER A 133 8.73 14.46 -21.33
N GLY A 134 7.46 14.71 -21.60
CA GLY A 134 6.57 13.79 -22.32
C GLY A 134 5.97 12.67 -21.47
N GLN A 135 6.28 12.60 -20.17
CA GLN A 135 5.65 11.66 -19.24
C GLN A 135 4.54 12.31 -18.42
N ALA A 136 3.52 11.51 -18.09
CA ALA A 136 2.47 11.87 -17.15
C ALA A 136 2.81 11.32 -15.76
N ARG A 137 2.59 12.12 -14.71
CA ARG A 137 2.62 11.66 -13.32
C ARG A 137 1.40 10.78 -13.03
N TYR A 138 1.57 9.80 -12.14
CA TYR A 138 0.46 9.07 -11.53
C TYR A 138 0.83 8.64 -10.10
N GLN A 139 -0.20 8.35 -9.31
CA GLN A 139 -0.09 7.89 -7.93
C GLN A 139 -0.53 6.44 -7.81
N ILE A 140 0.06 5.74 -6.85
CA ILE A 140 -0.47 4.49 -6.31
C ILE A 140 -0.63 4.63 -4.81
N PHE A 141 -1.85 4.44 -4.33
CA PHE A 141 -2.14 4.28 -2.91
C PHE A 141 -2.38 2.81 -2.63
N VAL A 142 -1.74 2.30 -1.59
CA VAL A 142 -1.89 0.92 -1.17
C VAL A 142 -2.28 0.88 0.30
N MET A 143 -3.30 0.10 0.63
CA MET A 143 -3.63 -0.23 2.01
C MET A 143 -3.40 -1.71 2.21
N CYS A 144 -2.49 -2.09 3.10
CA CYS A 144 -2.17 -3.47 3.40
C CYS A 144 -2.58 -3.84 4.84
N MET A 145 -3.20 -5.00 4.97
CA MET A 145 -3.71 -5.54 6.23
C MET A 145 -3.46 -7.05 6.28
N PRO A 146 -3.63 -7.70 7.45
CA PRO A 146 -3.61 -9.15 7.52
C PRO A 146 -4.52 -9.79 6.48
N ALA A 147 -4.06 -10.89 5.88
CA ALA A 147 -4.84 -11.65 4.93
C ALA A 147 -6.13 -12.17 5.59
N MET A 148 -7.26 -11.97 4.92
CA MET A 148 -8.58 -12.35 5.43
C MET A 148 -9.38 -13.12 4.38
N PRO A 149 -10.29 -14.03 4.78
CA PRO A 149 -11.19 -14.70 3.86
C PRO A 149 -12.07 -13.72 3.08
N ALA A 150 -12.55 -14.14 1.91
CA ALA A 150 -13.55 -13.38 1.18
C ALA A 150 -14.85 -13.25 2.00
N ALA A 151 -15.54 -12.12 1.87
CA ALA A 151 -16.84 -11.92 2.45
C ALA A 151 -17.86 -12.89 1.83
N PRO A 152 -18.86 -13.38 2.59
CA PRO A 152 -19.99 -14.09 2.01
C PRO A 152 -20.73 -13.20 1.00
N ARG A 153 -21.29 -13.83 -0.03
CA ARG A 153 -22.15 -13.15 -1.01
C ARG A 153 -23.44 -12.66 -0.37
#